data_AF-A0A099BUY4-F1
#
_entry.id   AF-A0A099BUY4-F1
#
_cell.length_a   1.000
_cell.length_b   1.000
_cell.length_c   1.000
_cell.angle_alpha   90.00
_cell.angle_beta   90.00
_cell.angle_gamma   90.00
#
_symmetry.space_group_name_H-M   'P 1'
#
loop_
_entity.id
_entity.type
_entity.pdbx_description
1 polymer ?
#
loop_
_entity_poly.entity_id
_entity_poly.type
_entity_poly.pdbx_seq_one_letter_code
_entity_poly.pdbx_strand_id
1 'polypeptide(L)'
;MTKLVSAASFADTKPHYDILDGLRGIAALMVLIYHLFEGFATSPSDQIWNHGYLAVPFFFILSGFVIGYAYDDRWNRMSIGEFCKRRLIRLHPMVIAGVVLGTISFLVQGSVKWDGSHVATSLVMLAMLCTMF
;
A
#
# COMPACT_ATOMS: atom_id res chain seq x y z
N MET A 1 -23.63 48.62 -2.64
CA MET A 1 -23.92 47.22 -2.99
C MET A 1 -22.58 46.54 -3.30
N THR A 2 -21.89 46.07 -2.27
CA THR A 2 -20.57 45.43 -2.42
C THR A 2 -20.64 44.11 -1.65
N LYS A 3 -20.74 43.00 -2.38
CA LYS A 3 -20.81 41.66 -1.80
C LYS A 3 -19.47 41.35 -1.13
N LEU A 4 -19.45 41.29 0.20
CA LEU A 4 -18.37 40.67 0.96
C LEU A 4 -18.40 39.18 0.64
N VAL A 5 -17.52 38.73 -0.24
CA VAL A 5 -17.29 37.31 -0.49
C VAL A 5 -16.74 36.72 0.81
N SER A 6 -17.54 35.86 1.42
CA SER A 6 -17.26 35.18 2.67
C SER A 6 -15.98 34.36 2.55
N ALA A 7 -14.89 34.86 3.14
CA ALA A 7 -13.64 34.11 3.34
C ALA A 7 -13.82 32.92 4.31
N ALA A 8 -15.01 32.74 4.90
CA ALA A 8 -15.32 31.67 5.85
C ALA A 8 -15.65 30.32 5.20
N SER A 9 -15.68 30.20 3.86
CA SER A 9 -16.04 28.93 3.19
C SER A 9 -14.91 27.91 3.04
N PHE A 10 -13.70 28.18 3.55
CA PHE A 10 -12.54 27.27 3.44
C PHE A 10 -11.93 26.85 4.78
N ALA A 11 -12.47 27.28 5.92
CA ALA A 11 -11.83 27.13 7.22
C ALA A 11 -12.41 26.02 8.11
N ASP A 12 -12.86 24.90 7.54
CA ASP A 12 -13.21 23.71 8.34
C ASP A 12 -12.80 22.40 7.63
N THR A 13 -11.48 22.24 7.47
CA THR A 13 -10.91 20.92 7.17
C THR A 13 -10.16 20.48 8.42
N LYS A 14 -10.64 19.41 9.06
CA LYS A 14 -9.97 18.76 10.20
C LYS A 14 -8.46 18.65 9.92
N PRO A 15 -7.58 19.01 10.86
CA PRO A 15 -6.14 19.01 10.61
C PRO A 15 -5.69 17.64 10.10
N HIS A 16 -5.08 17.65 8.92
CA HIS A 16 -4.54 16.46 8.28
C HIS A 16 -3.20 16.12 8.93
N TYR A 17 -3.05 14.89 9.40
CA TYR A 17 -1.82 14.49 10.09
C TYR A 17 -0.78 13.99 9.09
N ASP A 18 0.02 14.91 8.55
CA ASP A 18 1.13 14.62 7.63
C ASP A 18 2.12 13.60 8.21
N ILE A 19 2.35 13.62 9.53
CA ILE A 19 3.22 12.68 10.24
C ILE A 19 2.69 11.24 10.10
N LEU A 20 1.37 11.03 10.17
CA LEU A 20 0.79 9.69 10.07
C LEU A 20 0.81 9.17 8.63
N ASP A 21 0.73 10.05 7.64
CA ASP A 21 0.93 9.70 6.24
C ASP A 21 2.40 9.36 5.95
N GLY A 22 3.35 10.12 6.52
CA GLY A 22 4.77 9.80 6.46
C GLY A 22 5.09 8.44 7.10
N LEU A 23 4.50 8.15 8.26
CA LEU A 23 4.72 6.89 8.96
C LEU A 23 4.14 5.68 8.21
N ARG A 24 3.01 5.84 7.52
CA ARG A 24 2.48 4.83 6.58
C ARG A 24 3.43 4.59 5.41
N GLY A 25 4.02 5.66 4.88
CA GLY A 25 5.02 5.57 3.81
C GLY A 25 6.26 4.79 4.25
N ILE A 26 6.77 5.07 5.45
CA ILE A 26 7.90 4.32 6.05
C ILE A 26 7.52 2.85 6.22
N ALA A 27 6.34 2.56 6.77
CA ALA A 27 5.87 1.19 6.94
C ALA A 27 5.75 0.45 5.59
N ALA A 28 5.22 1.10 4.55
CA ALA A 28 5.14 0.53 3.21
C ALA A 28 6.52 0.27 2.59
N LEU A 29 7.48 1.18 2.81
CA LEU A 29 8.87 0.99 2.36
C LEU A 29 9.54 -0.19 3.09
N MET A 30 9.33 -0.33 4.40
CA MET A 30 9.83 -1.47 5.17
C MET A 30 9.25 -2.80 4.66
N VAL A 31 7.96 -2.83 4.29
CA VAL A 31 7.32 -4.01 3.68
C VAL A 31 7.93 -4.32 2.32
N LEU A 32 8.18 -3.31 1.47
CA LEU A 32 8.82 -3.48 0.17
C LEU A 32 10.23 -4.05 0.34
N ILE A 33 11.05 -3.43 1.19
CA ILE A 33 12.43 -3.86 1.48
C ILE A 33 12.41 -5.32 1.98
N TYR A 34 11.54 -5.65 2.93
CA TYR A 34 11.42 -7.02 3.43
C TYR A 34 11.20 -8.05 2.31
N HIS A 35 10.22 -7.82 1.42
CA HIS A 35 9.92 -8.77 0.33
C HIS A 35 11.02 -8.82 -0.74
N LEU A 36 11.71 -7.71 -0.99
CA LEU A 36 12.86 -7.69 -1.90
C LEU A 36 13.98 -8.59 -1.35
N PHE A 37 14.35 -8.41 -0.08
CA PHE A 37 15.41 -9.20 0.55
C PHE A 37 15.00 -10.66 0.82
N GLU A 38 13.72 -10.93 1.09
CA GLU A 38 13.18 -12.29 1.21
C GLU A 38 13.37 -13.09 -0.08
N GLY A 39 13.09 -12.49 -1.24
CA GLY A 39 13.33 -13.16 -2.52
C GLY A 39 14.81 -13.55 -2.70
N PHE A 40 15.75 -12.68 -2.32
CA PHE A 40 17.19 -12.92 -2.51
C PHE A 40 17.81 -13.81 -1.41
N ALA A 41 17.10 -14.10 -0.32
CA ALA A 41 17.61 -14.91 0.77
C ALA A 41 17.42 -16.41 0.49
N THR A 42 18.50 -17.19 0.58
CA THR A 42 18.51 -18.66 0.37
C THR A 42 18.21 -19.44 1.66
N SER A 43 18.18 -18.78 2.82
CA SER A 43 17.86 -19.36 4.13
C SER A 43 17.28 -18.30 5.07
N PRO A 44 16.34 -18.65 5.97
CA PRO A 44 15.84 -17.75 7.01
C PRO A 44 16.94 -17.17 7.91
N SER A 45 18.11 -17.80 8.01
CA SER A 45 19.24 -17.33 8.80
C SER A 45 20.05 -16.20 8.14
N ASP A 46 20.01 -16.08 6.80
CA ASP A 46 20.73 -15.03 6.05
C ASP A 46 19.88 -13.78 5.81
N GLN A 47 18.61 -13.83 6.22
CA GLN A 47 17.67 -12.73 6.04
C GLN A 47 17.89 -11.68 7.13
N ILE A 48 18.72 -10.69 6.81
CA ILE A 48 19.09 -9.53 7.65
C ILE A 48 17.85 -8.80 8.24
N TRP A 49 16.70 -8.87 7.55
CA TRP A 49 15.44 -8.22 7.95
C TRP A 49 14.33 -9.21 8.36
N ASN A 50 14.63 -10.25 9.14
CA ASN A 50 13.65 -11.26 9.56
C ASN A 50 12.34 -10.70 10.19
N HIS A 51 12.41 -9.53 10.83
CA HIS A 51 11.28 -8.92 11.53
C HIS A 51 10.39 -8.02 10.64
N GLY A 52 10.64 -7.94 9.32
CA GLY A 52 9.88 -7.06 8.44
C GLY A 52 8.39 -7.39 8.33
N TYR A 53 7.97 -8.60 8.73
CA TYR A 53 6.55 -8.96 8.83
C TYR A 53 5.76 -8.03 9.77
N LEU A 54 6.41 -7.43 10.78
CA LEU A 54 5.78 -6.50 11.74
C LEU A 54 5.37 -5.16 11.10
N ALA A 55 5.94 -4.79 9.95
CA ALA A 55 5.59 -3.56 9.26
C ALA A 55 4.16 -3.57 8.71
N VAL A 56 3.64 -4.75 8.34
CA VAL A 56 2.28 -4.93 7.84
C VAL A 56 1.20 -4.64 8.90
N PRO A 57 1.19 -5.29 10.08
CA PRO A 57 0.21 -4.97 11.12
C PRO A 57 0.34 -3.53 11.62
N PHE A 58 1.56 -2.98 11.67
CA PHE A 58 1.78 -1.57 12.00
C PHE A 58 1.12 -0.62 10.98
N PHE A 59 1.29 -0.87 9.67
CA PHE A 59 0.62 -0.12 8.61
C PHE A 59 -0.90 -0.17 8.72
N PHE A 60 -1.47 -1.34 9.05
CA PHE A 60 -2.91 -1.51 9.19
C PHE A 60 -3.47 -0.78 10.41
N ILE A 61 -2.77 -0.80 11.54
CA ILE A 61 -3.18 -0.08 12.76
C ILE A 61 -3.21 1.44 12.51
N LEU A 62 -2.14 1.99 11.91
CA LEU A 62 -2.10 3.42 11.53
C LEU A 62 -3.17 3.79 10.51
N SER A 63 -3.42 2.90 9.56
CA SER A 63 -4.49 3.07 8.58
C SER A 63 -5.86 3.13 9.25
N GLY A 64 -6.13 2.22 10.19
CA GLY A 64 -7.37 2.18 10.96
C GLY A 64 -7.59 3.45 11.79
N PHE A 65 -6.55 3.92 12.50
CA PHE A 65 -6.62 5.13 13.31
C PHE A 65 -6.99 6.38 12.50
N VAL A 66 -6.27 6.63 11.40
CA VAL A 66 -6.53 7.81 10.54
C VAL A 66 -7.89 7.70 9.86
N ILE A 67 -8.35 6.50 9.49
CA ILE A 67 -9.70 6.32 8.94
C ILE A 67 -10.74 6.65 10.00
N GLY A 68 -10.60 6.13 11.22
CA GLY A 68 -11.48 6.49 12.34
C GLY A 68 -11.49 8.00 12.57
N TYR A 69 -10.31 8.63 12.63
CA TYR A 69 -10.19 10.07 12.82
C TYR A 69 -10.80 10.89 11.68
N ALA A 70 -10.57 10.52 10.42
CA ALA A 70 -11.07 11.28 9.27
C ALA A 70 -12.59 11.12 9.04
N TYR A 71 -13.18 10.01 9.51
CA TYR A 71 -14.59 9.67 9.26
C TYR A 71 -15.50 9.79 10.49
N ASP A 72 -14.97 10.11 11.66
CA ASP A 72 -15.71 10.31 12.92
C ASP A 72 -16.90 11.28 12.75
N ASP A 73 -16.68 12.44 12.13
CA ASP A 73 -17.71 13.48 11.90
C ASP A 73 -18.65 13.23 10.71
N ARG A 74 -18.35 12.23 9.87
CA ARG A 74 -19.05 11.99 8.59
C ARG A 74 -19.73 10.62 8.51
N TRP A 75 -19.65 9.82 9.58
CA TRP A 75 -20.26 8.48 9.62
C TRP A 75 -21.76 8.49 9.30
N ASN A 76 -22.50 9.51 9.76
CA ASN A 76 -23.93 9.66 9.47
C ASN A 76 -24.28 10.14 8.05
N ARG A 77 -23.29 10.54 7.24
CA ARG A 77 -23.50 11.17 5.92
C ARG A 77 -22.88 10.41 4.75
N MET A 78 -22.22 9.27 4.99
CA MET A 78 -21.48 8.53 3.96
C MET A 78 -21.92 7.07 3.89
N SER A 79 -22.24 6.61 2.68
CA SER A 79 -22.48 5.18 2.39
C SER A 79 -21.17 4.39 2.47
N ILE A 80 -21.23 3.16 3.00
CA ILE A 80 -20.13 2.19 3.00
C ILE A 80 -19.57 1.95 1.58
N GLY A 81 -20.43 2.02 0.55
CA GLY A 81 -20.03 1.88 -0.84
C GLY A 81 -19.11 2.99 -1.34
N GLU A 82 -19.40 4.24 -0.98
CA GLU A 82 -18.57 5.41 -1.33
C GLU A 82 -17.22 5.39 -0.59
N PHE A 83 -17.21 4.88 0.64
CA PHE A 83 -15.98 4.64 1.39
C PHE A 83 -15.11 3.57 0.70
N CYS A 84 -15.70 2.43 0.34
CA CYS A 84 -15.00 1.33 -0.32
C CYS A 84 -14.44 1.76 -1.69
N LYS A 85 -15.24 2.48 -2.50
CA LYS A 85 -14.84 3.00 -3.81
C LYS A 85 -13.63 3.92 -3.73
N ARG A 86 -13.63 4.89 -2.80
CA ARG A 86 -12.48 5.80 -2.59
C ARG A 86 -11.23 5.04 -2.15
N ARG A 87 -11.39 3.99 -1.33
CA ARG A 87 -10.29 3.17 -0.86
C ARG A 87 -9.70 2.29 -1.97
N LEU A 88 -10.54 1.71 -2.82
CA LEU A 88 -10.11 0.95 -4.00
C LEU A 88 -9.32 1.82 -4.97
N ILE A 89 -9.83 3.01 -5.32
CA ILE A 89 -9.14 3.94 -6.23
C ILE A 89 -7.76 4.35 -5.70
N ARG A 90 -7.62 4.51 -4.38
CA ARG A 90 -6.33 4.88 -3.77
C ARG A 90 -5.37 3.69 -3.59
N LEU A 91 -5.89 2.48 -3.41
CA LEU A 91 -5.07 1.27 -3.23
C LEU A 91 -4.54 0.74 -4.57
N HIS A 92 -5.33 0.85 -5.64
CA HIS A 92 -4.99 0.31 -6.96
C HIS A 92 -3.63 0.79 -7.50
N PRO A 93 -3.24 2.08 -7.42
CA PRO A 93 -1.91 2.55 -7.82
C PRO A 93 -0.77 1.86 -7.07
N MET A 94 -0.97 1.60 -5.77
CA MET A 94 0.04 0.91 -4.95
C MET A 94 0.11 -0.59 -5.28
N VAL A 95 -1.00 -1.23 -5.64
CA VAL A 95 -1.02 -2.62 -6.11
C VAL A 95 -0.24 -2.74 -7.41
N ILE A 96 -0.49 -1.86 -8.39
CA ILE A 96 0.23 -1.85 -9.67
C ILE A 96 1.74 -1.67 -9.43
N ALA A 97 2.13 -0.71 -8.59
CA ALA A 97 3.54 -0.51 -8.24
C ALA A 97 4.17 -1.77 -7.59
N GLY A 98 3.46 -2.41 -6.66
CA GLY A 98 3.90 -3.65 -6.03
C GLY A 98 4.05 -4.81 -7.01
N VAL A 99 3.10 -4.98 -7.93
CA VAL A 99 3.15 -5.99 -8.99
C VAL A 99 4.33 -5.76 -9.93
N VAL A 100 4.54 -4.51 -10.37
CA VAL A 100 5.68 -4.16 -11.24
C VAL A 100 7.01 -4.44 -10.54
N LEU A 101 7.20 -3.97 -9.31
CA LEU A 101 8.44 -4.18 -8.55
C LEU A 101 8.66 -5.66 -8.21
N GLY A 102 7.60 -6.38 -7.84
CA GLY A 102 7.65 -7.82 -7.57
C GLY A 102 8.05 -8.62 -8.80
N THR A 103 7.48 -8.31 -9.96
CA THR A 103 7.86 -8.98 -11.22
C THR A 103 9.28 -8.66 -11.62
N ILE A 104 9.72 -7.40 -11.53
CA ILE A 104 11.12 -7.04 -11.82
C ILE A 104 12.06 -7.85 -10.94
N SER A 105 11.77 -7.93 -9.64
CA SER A 105 12.59 -8.68 -8.68
C SER A 105 12.62 -10.17 -9.02
N PHE A 106 11.47 -10.75 -9.37
CA PHE A 106 11.36 -12.16 -9.78
C PHE A 106 12.14 -12.46 -11.08
N LEU A 107 12.10 -11.54 -12.05
CA LEU A 107 12.87 -11.66 -13.30
C LEU A 107 14.38 -11.57 -13.04
N VAL A 108 14.82 -10.62 -12.21
CA VAL A 108 16.22 -10.45 -11.80
C VAL A 108 16.75 -11.69 -11.09
N GLN A 109 15.90 -12.39 -10.34
CA GLN A 109 16.23 -13.63 -9.65
C GLN A 109 16.37 -14.86 -10.55
N GLY A 110 16.17 -14.70 -11.87
CA GLY A 110 16.32 -15.78 -12.85
C GLY A 110 15.03 -16.54 -13.17
N SER A 111 13.87 -16.05 -12.70
CA SER A 111 12.56 -16.70 -12.91
C SER A 111 12.53 -18.15 -12.42
N VAL A 112 13.24 -18.45 -11.34
CA VAL A 112 13.40 -19.80 -10.83
C VAL A 112 12.35 -20.05 -9.74
N LYS A 113 11.64 -21.18 -9.83
CA LYS A 113 10.78 -21.67 -8.74
C LYS A 113 11.63 -22.06 -7.54
N TRP A 114 10.99 -22.21 -6.38
CA TRP A 114 11.60 -22.78 -5.17
C TRP A 114 12.23 -24.17 -5.41
N ASP A 115 11.80 -24.89 -6.45
CA ASP A 115 12.29 -26.20 -6.90
C ASP A 115 13.44 -26.12 -7.93
N GLY A 116 14.01 -24.93 -8.19
CA GLY A 116 15.10 -24.76 -9.15
C GLY A 116 14.68 -24.79 -10.63
N SER A 117 13.40 -25.07 -10.94
CA SER A 117 12.86 -25.06 -12.30
C SER A 117 12.49 -23.65 -12.76
N HIS A 118 12.81 -23.30 -14.01
CA HIS A 118 12.42 -22.01 -14.58
C HIS A 118 10.91 -21.95 -14.82
N VAL A 119 10.29 -20.85 -14.39
CA VAL A 119 8.90 -20.52 -14.71
C VAL A 119 8.86 -19.98 -16.14
N ALA A 120 7.97 -20.52 -16.96
CA ALA A 120 7.67 -19.93 -18.25
C ALA A 120 7.21 -18.48 -18.07
N THR A 121 7.83 -17.55 -18.77
CA THR A 121 7.52 -16.11 -18.70
C THR A 121 6.04 -15.84 -18.97
N SER A 122 5.37 -16.65 -19.78
CA SER A 122 3.91 -16.60 -20.01
C SER A 122 3.08 -16.79 -18.74
N LEU A 123 3.52 -17.63 -17.79
CA LEU A 123 2.84 -17.85 -16.51
C LEU A 123 3.02 -16.65 -15.57
N VAL A 124 4.19 -16.01 -15.60
CA VAL A 124 4.46 -14.77 -14.86
C VAL A 124 3.57 -13.64 -15.38
N MET A 125 3.47 -13.49 -16.71
CA MET A 125 2.62 -12.48 -17.33
C MET A 125 1.12 -12.73 -17.05
N LEU A 126 0.68 -14.00 -17.01
CA LEU A 126 -0.68 -14.36 -16.61
C LEU A 126 -0.95 -14.02 -15.13
N ALA A 127 -0.01 -14.33 -14.24
CA ALA A 127 -0.13 -14.01 -12.82
C ALA A 127 -0.21 -12.48 -12.58
N MET A 128 0.58 -11.69 -13.31
CA MET A 128 0.46 -10.22 -13.27
C MET A 128 -0.93 -9.76 -13.70
N LEU A 129 -1.41 -10.29 -14.83
CA LEU A 129 -2.73 -9.96 -15.36
C LEU A 129 -3.83 -10.29 -14.33
N CYS A 130 -3.80 -11.48 -13.75
CA CYS A 130 -4.75 -11.91 -12.71
C CYS A 130 -4.67 -11.07 -11.43
N THR A 131 -3.53 -10.44 -11.13
CA THR A 131 -3.36 -9.59 -9.93
C THR A 131 -3.85 -8.16 -10.19
N MET A 132 -3.99 -7.76 -11.46
CA MET A 132 -4.46 -6.42 -11.85
C MET A 132 -5.99 -6.29 -11.90
N PHE A 133 -6.73 -7.40 -11.93
CA PHE A 133 -8.20 -7.45 -11.99
C PHE A 133 -8.79 -7.96 -10.68
#